data_AF-A0A3M1K904-F1
#
_entry.id   AF-A0A3M1K904-F1
#
_cell.length_a   1.000
_cell.length_b   1.000
_cell.length_c   1.000
_cell.angle_alpha   90.00
_cell.angle_beta   90.00
_cell.angle_gamma   90.00
#
_symmetry.space_group_name_H-M   'P 1'
#
loop_
_entity.id
_entity.type
_entity.pdbx_description
1 polymer ?
#
loop_
_entity_poly.entity_id
_entity_poly.type
_entity_poly.pdbx_seq_one_letter_code
_entity_poly.pdbx_strand_id
1 'polypeptide(L)'
;MFISYPSHPANRAFRGKGNGWKIMSDSDLGRRDSDIPALHEVTAETVVPWEGGRVLHRWWFTARGERRMPARRDFSPRVMGRHLSGVGLCDVFWTDPARPSFRARLVGSHVASAWGRDPTGLWAEQLSRVEGLVERFTWAASTKRPYLCLKLPVTWGSKDFLFYSTLVMPLSADGERVDMLIAHIHFHPLRR
;
A
#
# COMPACT_ATOMS: atom_id res chain seq x y z
N MET A 1 -10.39 27.31 -21.57
CA MET A 1 -11.47 26.41 -21.11
C MET A 1 -11.01 25.82 -19.78
N PHE A 2 -11.43 26.44 -18.67
CA PHE A 2 -11.02 26.05 -17.31
C PHE A 2 -12.12 25.17 -16.72
N ILE A 3 -11.78 23.95 -16.30
CA ILE A 3 -12.71 23.06 -15.59
C ILE A 3 -12.46 23.28 -14.09
N SER A 4 -13.48 23.83 -13.42
CA SER A 4 -13.52 24.07 -11.98
C SER A 4 -13.97 22.79 -11.27
N TYR A 5 -13.22 22.34 -10.26
CA TYR A 5 -13.63 21.22 -9.38
C TYR A 5 -14.45 21.76 -8.20
N PRO A 6 -15.55 21.10 -7.80
CA PRO A 6 -16.32 21.51 -6.64
C PRO A 6 -15.57 21.16 -5.33
N SER A 7 -15.53 22.14 -4.44
CA SER A 7 -15.01 22.06 -3.08
C SER A 7 -15.82 21.07 -2.22
N HIS A 8 -15.12 20.13 -1.59
CA HIS A 8 -15.68 19.13 -0.67
C HIS A 8 -15.96 19.76 0.72
N PRO A 9 -17.15 19.58 1.32
CA PRO A 9 -17.40 20.06 2.67
C PRO A 9 -16.83 19.11 3.72
N ALA A 10 -16.06 19.69 4.62
CA ALA A 10 -15.48 19.09 5.80
C ALA A 10 -16.53 18.71 6.87
N ASN A 11 -16.13 17.77 7.72
CA ASN A 11 -16.53 17.59 9.11
C ASN A 11 -18.04 17.57 9.44
N ARG A 12 -18.58 16.35 9.61
CA ARG A 12 -19.68 16.13 10.55
C ARG A 12 -19.25 15.15 11.62
N ALA A 13 -18.96 15.70 12.80
CA ALA A 13 -18.64 14.96 14.01
C ALA A 13 -19.85 14.13 14.47
N PHE A 14 -19.65 12.82 14.67
CA PHE A 14 -20.60 11.98 15.38
C PHE A 14 -20.11 11.80 16.83
N ARG A 15 -20.92 12.27 17.79
CA ARG A 15 -20.70 12.12 19.23
C ARG A 15 -21.50 10.91 19.71
N GLY A 16 -20.83 9.84 20.11
CA GLY A 16 -21.43 8.62 20.68
C GLY A 16 -20.49 8.00 21.70
N LYS A 17 -21.01 7.74 22.90
CA LYS A 17 -20.28 7.50 24.16
C LYS A 17 -19.41 6.23 24.17
N GLY A 18 -18.25 6.36 24.83
CA GLY A 18 -17.62 5.36 25.71
C GLY A 18 -17.31 4.00 25.11
N ASN A 19 -16.02 3.74 24.87
CA ASN A 19 -15.30 2.52 25.24
C ASN A 19 -13.82 2.76 24.89
N GLY A 20 -12.95 2.68 25.89
CA GLY A 20 -11.54 3.05 25.78
C GLY A 20 -10.78 2.23 24.73
N TRP A 21 -10.50 2.85 23.59
CA TRP A 21 -9.45 2.45 22.66
C TRP A 21 -8.44 3.58 22.68
N LYS A 22 -7.23 3.34 23.21
CA LYS A 22 -6.13 4.30 23.12
C LYS A 22 -5.78 4.41 21.64
N ILE A 23 -6.25 5.49 21.01
CA ILE A 23 -5.85 5.90 19.66
C ILE A 23 -4.34 6.09 19.76
N MET A 24 -3.54 5.27 19.06
CA MET A 24 -2.14 5.62 18.82
C MET A 24 -2.18 6.99 18.13
N SER A 25 -1.63 8.00 18.80
CA SER A 25 -1.63 9.36 18.28
C SER A 25 -0.78 9.42 17.03
N ASP A 26 -1.05 10.39 16.16
CA ASP A 26 -0.23 10.68 14.98
C ASP A 26 1.27 10.86 15.30
N SER A 27 1.63 11.04 16.57
CA SER A 27 3.01 11.09 17.08
C SER A 27 3.72 9.73 17.13
N ASP A 28 2.99 8.61 17.13
CA ASP A 28 3.55 7.25 17.18
C ASP A 28 3.82 6.68 15.77
N LEU A 29 3.31 7.36 14.74
CA LEU A 29 3.51 7.03 13.33
C LEU A 29 4.56 8.01 12.78
N GLY A 30 5.59 7.47 12.13
CA GLY A 30 6.71 8.24 11.59
C GLY A 30 6.29 9.47 10.77
N ARG A 31 7.21 10.44 10.74
CA ARG A 31 7.13 11.75 10.08
C ARG A 31 6.41 11.69 8.72
N ARG A 32 5.40 12.56 8.52
CA ARG A 32 4.71 12.75 7.23
C ARG A 32 5.65 13.50 6.27
N ASP A 33 6.36 12.78 5.41
CA ASP A 33 7.41 13.35 4.54
C ASP A 33 6.96 13.68 3.10
N SER A 34 5.65 13.77 2.82
CA SER A 34 5.17 14.17 1.48
C SER A 34 3.75 14.77 1.49
N ASP A 35 3.46 15.62 0.50
CA ASP A 35 2.12 16.17 0.21
C ASP A 35 1.11 15.09 -0.25
N ILE A 36 1.51 13.81 -0.27
CA ILE A 36 0.69 12.67 -0.69
C ILE A 36 -0.14 12.19 0.51
N PRO A 37 -1.48 12.29 0.48
CA PRO A 37 -2.32 11.94 1.62
C PRO A 37 -2.12 10.49 2.10
N ALA A 38 -2.01 10.32 3.42
CA ALA A 38 -1.93 9.05 4.15
C ALA A 38 -0.68 8.18 3.89
N LEU A 39 0.34 8.68 3.19
CA LEU A 39 1.62 7.99 3.05
C LEU A 39 2.49 8.23 4.30
N HIS A 40 2.92 7.14 4.93
CA HIS A 40 3.92 7.15 5.99
C HIS A 40 5.14 6.34 5.54
N GLU A 41 6.33 6.94 5.59
CA GLU A 41 7.57 6.20 5.33
C GLU A 41 7.74 5.06 6.35
N VAL A 42 8.24 3.91 5.88
CA VAL A 42 8.47 2.73 6.71
C VAL A 42 9.97 2.54 6.94
N THR A 43 10.34 2.41 8.20
CA THR A 43 11.70 2.05 8.66
C THR A 43 11.71 0.66 9.29
N ALA A 44 12.90 0.17 9.69
CA ALA A 44 13.03 -1.11 10.38
C ALA A 44 12.31 -1.13 11.74
N GLU A 45 12.15 0.03 12.36
CA GLU A 45 11.50 0.23 13.67
C GLU A 45 9.98 0.45 13.54
N THR A 46 9.47 0.61 12.32
CA THR A 46 8.05 0.89 12.09
C THR A 46 7.17 -0.28 12.49
N VAL A 47 6.20 -0.01 13.37
CA VAL A 47 5.25 -1.02 13.85
C VAL A 47 4.08 -1.15 12.86
N VAL A 48 4.00 -2.29 12.17
CA VAL A 48 2.89 -2.60 11.26
C VAL A 48 1.72 -3.23 12.04
N PRO A 49 0.50 -2.66 12.02
CA PRO A 49 -0.56 -3.07 12.95
C PRO A 49 -1.25 -4.40 12.61
N TRP A 50 -1.06 -4.96 11.42
CA TRP A 50 -1.63 -6.26 11.03
C TRP A 50 -0.55 -7.31 10.77
N GLU A 51 -0.91 -8.59 10.94
CA GLU A 51 0.04 -9.70 10.96
C GLU A 51 0.76 -9.92 9.62
N GLY A 52 0.03 -10.03 8.51
CA GLY A 52 0.64 -10.24 7.20
C GLY A 52 1.58 -9.11 6.77
N GLY A 53 1.31 -7.87 7.21
CA GLY A 53 2.18 -6.73 6.97
C GLY A 53 3.46 -6.80 7.79
N ARG A 54 3.40 -7.27 9.04
CA ARG A 54 4.61 -7.54 9.85
C ARG A 54 5.48 -8.62 9.23
N VAL A 55 4.88 -9.66 8.65
CA VAL A 55 5.61 -10.73 7.96
C VAL A 55 6.35 -10.16 6.74
N LEU A 56 5.65 -9.38 5.90
CA LEU A 56 6.27 -8.75 4.73
C LEU A 56 7.38 -7.75 5.12
N HIS A 57 7.12 -6.90 6.11
CA HIS A 57 8.07 -5.92 6.65
C HIS A 57 9.36 -6.60 7.12
N ARG A 58 9.23 -7.60 8.01
CA ARG A 58 10.37 -8.35 8.54
C ARG A 58 11.17 -9.01 7.42
N TRP A 59 10.49 -9.66 6.48
CA TRP A 59 11.16 -10.29 5.34
C TRP A 59 11.95 -9.26 4.55
N TRP A 60 11.36 -8.11 4.20
CA TRP A 60 12.01 -7.14 3.32
C TRP A 60 13.29 -6.57 3.93
N PHE A 61 13.25 -6.17 5.20
CA PHE A 61 14.43 -5.66 5.91
C PHE A 61 15.50 -6.74 6.14
N THR A 62 15.10 -8.00 6.30
CA THR A 62 16.05 -9.12 6.38
C THR A 62 16.68 -9.42 5.02
N ALA A 63 15.87 -9.51 3.97
CA ALA A 63 16.28 -9.97 2.65
C ALA A 63 17.19 -8.96 1.92
N ARG A 64 16.99 -7.66 2.14
CA ARG A 64 17.86 -6.64 1.53
C ARG A 64 19.31 -6.75 2.02
N GLY A 65 19.54 -7.18 3.26
CA GLY A 65 20.86 -7.12 3.89
C GLY A 65 21.41 -5.69 3.81
N GLU A 66 22.63 -5.55 3.29
CA GLU A 66 23.28 -4.24 3.10
C GLU A 66 22.78 -3.47 1.86
N ARG A 67 22.04 -4.12 0.96
CA ARG A 67 21.51 -3.47 -0.24
C ARG A 67 20.42 -2.46 0.13
N ARG A 68 20.11 -1.55 -0.80
CA ARG A 68 18.97 -0.63 -0.65
C ARG A 68 17.62 -1.34 -0.64
N MET A 69 17.50 -2.44 -1.40
CA MET A 69 16.26 -3.18 -1.60
C MET A 69 16.59 -4.65 -1.89
N PRO A 70 15.69 -5.59 -1.56
CA PRO A 70 15.79 -6.96 -2.03
C PRO A 70 15.37 -7.07 -3.50
N ALA A 71 15.78 -8.15 -4.16
CA ALA A 71 15.33 -8.50 -5.49
C ALA A 71 14.09 -9.38 -5.41
N ARG A 72 13.28 -9.41 -6.46
CA ARG A 72 12.13 -10.34 -6.53
C ARG A 72 12.54 -11.80 -6.33
N ARG A 73 13.71 -12.21 -6.83
CA ARG A 73 14.23 -13.59 -6.64
C ARG A 73 14.46 -13.97 -5.17
N ASP A 74 14.61 -12.99 -4.28
CA ASP A 74 14.79 -13.21 -2.84
C ASP A 74 13.45 -13.49 -2.13
N PHE A 75 12.32 -13.29 -2.81
CA PHE A 75 10.98 -13.52 -2.28
C PHE A 75 10.47 -14.93 -2.62
N SER A 76 10.20 -15.71 -1.58
CA SER A 76 9.44 -16.95 -1.67
C SER A 76 8.02 -16.75 -1.13
N PRO A 77 6.96 -17.10 -1.87
CA PRO A 77 5.57 -17.02 -1.38
C PRO A 77 5.34 -17.75 -0.05
N ARG A 78 6.15 -18.78 0.25
CA ARG A 78 6.10 -19.55 1.50
C ARG A 78 6.34 -18.68 2.73
N VAL A 79 7.11 -17.60 2.62
CA VAL A 79 7.36 -16.64 3.71
C VAL A 79 6.06 -16.07 4.25
N MET A 80 5.08 -15.84 3.38
CA MET A 80 3.80 -15.24 3.76
C MET A 80 2.82 -16.25 4.39
N GLY A 81 2.98 -17.54 4.10
CA GLY A 81 2.12 -18.60 4.61
C GLY A 81 0.63 -18.29 4.40
N ARG A 82 -0.14 -18.27 5.49
CA ARG A 82 -1.58 -17.95 5.47
C ARG A 82 -1.92 -16.52 5.01
N HIS A 83 -0.93 -15.61 5.00
CA HIS A 83 -1.10 -14.21 4.62
C HIS A 83 -0.86 -13.96 3.12
N LEU A 84 -0.55 -15.01 2.34
CA LEU A 84 -0.27 -14.89 0.91
C LEU A 84 -1.45 -14.30 0.12
N SER A 85 -2.69 -14.54 0.56
CA SER A 85 -3.90 -14.03 -0.11
C SER A 85 -4.05 -12.50 -0.08
N GLY A 86 -3.32 -11.82 0.82
CA GLY A 86 -3.26 -10.36 0.90
C GLY A 86 -2.11 -9.72 0.10
N VAL A 87 -1.28 -10.52 -0.59
CA VAL A 87 -0.10 -10.02 -1.30
C VAL A 87 -0.47 -9.49 -2.68
N GLY A 88 0.11 -8.36 -3.08
CA GLY A 88 0.10 -7.84 -4.44
C GLY A 88 1.52 -7.68 -4.99
N LEU A 89 1.72 -7.96 -6.27
CA LEU A 89 2.93 -7.65 -7.02
C LEU A 89 2.58 -6.75 -8.20
N CYS A 90 3.38 -5.70 -8.39
CA CYS A 90 3.24 -4.75 -9.47
C CYS A 90 4.56 -4.59 -10.20
N ASP A 91 4.60 -4.88 -11.50
CA ASP A 91 5.76 -4.57 -12.35
C ASP A 91 5.87 -3.03 -12.49
N VAL A 92 7.09 -2.50 -12.48
CA VAL A 92 7.39 -1.07 -12.72
C VAL A 92 8.08 -0.91 -14.06
N PHE A 93 7.51 -0.11 -14.94
CA PHE A 93 8.05 0.19 -16.27
C PHE A 93 8.50 1.63 -16.33
N TRP A 94 9.76 1.85 -16.72
CA TRP A 94 10.34 3.18 -16.80
C TRP A 94 10.52 3.61 -18.25
N THR A 95 9.45 4.04 -18.89
CA THR A 95 9.53 4.73 -20.18
C THR A 95 10.01 6.17 -20.02
N ASP A 96 9.74 6.77 -18.85
CA ASP A 96 10.19 8.10 -18.43
C ASP A 96 10.75 8.00 -17.00
N PRO A 97 11.99 8.48 -16.72
CA PRO A 97 12.56 8.50 -15.38
C PRO A 97 11.73 9.25 -14.32
N ALA A 98 10.88 10.19 -14.71
CA ALA A 98 10.01 10.94 -13.80
C ALA A 98 8.60 10.34 -13.68
N ARG A 99 8.19 9.49 -14.63
CA ARG A 99 6.82 8.97 -14.76
C ARG A 99 6.81 7.48 -15.06
N PRO A 100 7.13 6.63 -14.07
CA PRO A 100 6.99 5.19 -14.22
C PRO A 100 5.53 4.78 -14.41
N SER A 101 5.32 3.74 -15.22
CA SER A 101 4.02 3.06 -15.37
C SER A 101 4.02 1.76 -14.57
N PHE A 102 2.83 1.35 -14.12
CA PHE A 102 2.69 0.26 -13.17
C PHE A 102 1.68 -0.77 -13.68
N ARG A 103 2.04 -2.05 -13.66
CA ARG A 103 1.12 -3.12 -14.08
C ARG A 103 0.99 -4.18 -13.01
N ALA A 104 -0.24 -4.47 -12.59
CA ALA A 104 -0.50 -5.54 -11.65
C ALA A 104 -0.05 -6.89 -12.25
N ARG A 105 0.94 -7.52 -11.62
CA ARG A 105 1.49 -8.81 -12.04
C ARG A 105 0.75 -9.97 -11.38
N LEU A 106 0.45 -9.80 -10.10
CA LEU A 106 -0.26 -10.78 -9.29
C LEU A 106 -1.01 -10.05 -8.19
N VAL A 107 -2.24 -10.47 -7.96
CA VAL A 107 -3.07 -9.95 -6.89
C VAL A 107 -3.64 -11.13 -6.12
N GLY A 108 -3.37 -11.17 -4.81
CA GLY A 108 -3.85 -12.23 -3.95
C GLY A 108 -5.37 -12.31 -3.94
N SER A 109 -5.90 -13.52 -3.75
CA SER A 109 -7.33 -13.82 -3.87
C SER A 109 -8.22 -12.97 -2.96
N HIS A 110 -7.76 -12.55 -1.79
CA HIS A 110 -8.51 -11.66 -0.90
C HIS A 110 -8.67 -10.27 -1.54
N VAL A 111 -7.60 -9.76 -2.16
CA VAL A 111 -7.59 -8.46 -2.83
C VAL A 111 -8.47 -8.50 -4.08
N ALA A 112 -8.41 -9.58 -4.87
CA ALA A 112 -9.29 -9.79 -6.01
C ALA A 112 -10.78 -9.87 -5.60
N SER A 113 -11.09 -10.57 -4.50
CA SER A 113 -12.44 -10.65 -3.95
C SER A 113 -12.97 -9.29 -3.52
N ALA A 114 -12.17 -8.49 -2.81
CA ALA A 114 -12.56 -7.15 -2.39
C ALA A 114 -12.77 -6.21 -3.59
N TRP A 115 -11.97 -6.38 -4.65
CA TRP A 115 -12.08 -5.61 -5.89
C TRP A 115 -13.30 -6.02 -6.74
N GLY A 116 -13.88 -7.20 -6.50
CA GLY A 116 -14.99 -7.76 -7.28
C GLY A 116 -14.59 -8.32 -8.65
N ARG A 117 -13.30 -8.26 -9.00
CA ARG A 117 -12.68 -8.91 -10.17
C ARG A 117 -11.18 -9.04 -9.93
N ASP A 118 -10.53 -9.99 -10.60
CA ASP A 118 -9.07 -10.09 -10.61
C ASP A 118 -8.47 -8.88 -11.37
N PRO A 119 -7.66 -8.00 -10.74
CA PRO A 119 -7.03 -6.88 -11.42
C PRO A 119 -5.71 -7.25 -12.09
N THR A 120 -5.29 -8.51 -12.09
CA THR A 120 -4.06 -8.97 -12.75
C THR A 120 -4.03 -8.56 -14.22
N GLY A 121 -2.89 -8.01 -14.66
CA GLY A 121 -2.68 -7.49 -16.00
C GLY A 121 -3.13 -6.04 -16.22
N LEU A 122 -3.90 -5.45 -15.29
CA LEU A 122 -4.33 -4.06 -15.40
C LEU A 122 -3.21 -3.08 -15.04
N TRP A 123 -3.22 -1.94 -15.73
CA TRP A 123 -2.37 -0.80 -15.42
C TRP A 123 -2.92 -0.04 -14.21
N ALA A 124 -2.05 0.55 -13.38
CA ALA A 124 -2.48 1.26 -12.17
C ALA A 124 -3.40 2.45 -12.48
N GLU A 125 -3.24 3.07 -13.63
CA GLU A 125 -4.09 4.14 -14.17
C GLU A 125 -5.52 3.63 -14.43
N GLN A 126 -5.67 2.34 -14.77
CA GLN A 126 -6.97 1.68 -14.93
C GLN A 126 -7.59 1.27 -13.59
N LEU A 127 -6.82 1.33 -12.49
CA LEU A 127 -7.29 1.16 -11.12
C LEU A 127 -7.76 2.51 -10.54
N SER A 128 -8.46 3.30 -11.37
CA SER A 128 -8.89 4.69 -11.12
C SER A 128 -9.72 4.91 -9.86
N ARG A 129 -10.14 3.84 -9.20
CA ARG A 129 -10.89 3.90 -7.95
C ARG A 129 -9.98 4.07 -6.73
N VAL A 130 -8.69 3.72 -6.82
CA VAL A 130 -7.74 3.93 -5.71
C VAL A 130 -7.09 5.31 -5.85
N GLU A 131 -7.65 6.29 -5.14
CA GLU A 131 -7.14 7.65 -5.11
C GLU A 131 -5.68 7.70 -4.65
N GLY A 132 -4.83 8.43 -5.39
CA GLY A 132 -3.40 8.60 -5.12
C GLY A 132 -2.54 7.35 -5.31
N LEU A 133 -3.04 6.27 -5.91
CA LEU A 133 -2.27 5.02 -6.09
C LEU A 133 -0.98 5.25 -6.90
N VAL A 134 -1.11 5.88 -8.07
CA VAL A 134 0.01 6.13 -8.97
C VAL A 134 1.03 7.06 -8.32
N GLU A 135 0.59 8.08 -7.59
CA GLU A 135 1.46 9.00 -6.85
C GLU A 135 2.27 8.28 -5.78
N ARG A 136 1.62 7.44 -4.94
CA ARG A 136 2.30 6.65 -3.91
C ARG A 136 3.25 5.62 -4.50
N PHE A 137 2.88 4.96 -5.59
CA PHE A 137 3.74 4.00 -6.28
C PHE A 137 4.96 4.70 -6.90
N THR A 138 4.76 5.88 -7.49
CA THR A 138 5.82 6.72 -8.03
C THR A 138 6.77 7.16 -6.91
N TRP A 139 6.24 7.59 -5.76
CA TRP A 139 7.06 7.93 -4.60
C TRP A 139 7.93 6.76 -4.15
N ALA A 140 7.36 5.56 -3.99
CA ALA A 140 8.11 4.36 -3.59
C ALA A 140 9.19 3.97 -4.61
N ALA A 141 8.85 4.03 -5.90
CA ALA A 141 9.73 3.67 -7.00
C ALA A 141 10.91 4.64 -7.12
N SER A 142 10.66 5.95 -7.02
CA SER A 142 11.68 7.00 -7.14
C SER A 142 12.57 7.11 -5.91
N THR A 143 11.99 7.00 -4.70
CA THR A 143 12.75 7.12 -3.44
C THR A 143 13.44 5.83 -3.03
N LYS A 144 13.04 4.67 -3.60
CA LYS A 144 13.49 3.34 -3.20
C LYS A 144 13.14 3.02 -1.74
N ARG A 145 12.12 3.67 -1.18
CA ARG A 145 11.70 3.54 0.22
C ARG A 145 10.33 2.87 0.33
N PRO A 146 10.13 1.99 1.33
CA PRO A 146 8.82 1.42 1.60
C PRO A 146 7.90 2.45 2.27
N TYR A 147 6.60 2.28 2.10
CA TYR A 147 5.59 3.10 2.75
C TYR A 147 4.42 2.28 3.29
N LEU A 148 3.71 2.90 4.23
CA LEU A 148 2.52 2.40 4.89
C LEU A 148 1.39 3.41 4.72
N CYS A 149 0.20 2.93 4.41
CA CYS A 149 -1.03 3.70 4.52
C CYS A 149 -2.01 2.98 5.44
N LEU A 150 -2.66 3.75 6.33
CA LEU A 150 -3.58 3.21 7.32
C LEU A 150 -4.99 3.76 7.09
N LYS A 151 -5.98 2.87 7.23
CA LYS A 151 -7.41 3.22 7.23
C LYS A 151 -7.83 4.06 6.01
N LEU A 152 -7.30 3.73 4.84
CA LEU A 152 -7.77 4.32 3.59
C LEU A 152 -9.22 3.88 3.34
N PRO A 153 -10.11 4.80 2.94
CA PRO A 153 -11.48 4.44 2.64
C PRO A 153 -11.51 3.45 1.47
N VAL A 154 -12.30 2.39 1.61
CA VAL A 154 -12.64 1.53 0.48
C VAL A 154 -13.73 2.24 -0.31
N THR A 155 -13.36 2.95 -1.37
CA THR A 155 -14.33 3.57 -2.29
C THR A 155 -14.69 2.63 -3.46
N TRP A 156 -14.16 1.40 -3.46
CA TRP A 156 -14.38 0.36 -4.47
C TRP A 156 -14.62 -1.02 -3.81
N GLY A 157 -15.81 -1.60 -3.99
CA GLY A 157 -16.10 -2.97 -3.54
C GLY A 157 -17.38 -3.09 -2.70
N SER A 158 -17.78 -4.33 -2.39
CA SER A 158 -19.03 -4.67 -1.67
C SER A 158 -19.10 -4.05 -0.27
N LYS A 159 -20.32 -4.00 0.29
CA LYS A 159 -20.71 -3.39 1.57
C LYS A 159 -20.03 -3.99 2.82
N ASP A 160 -18.95 -4.75 2.69
CA ASP A 160 -18.37 -5.58 3.75
C ASP A 160 -17.14 -4.95 4.43
N PHE A 161 -16.52 -3.94 3.80
CA PHE A 161 -15.33 -3.26 4.32
C PHE A 161 -15.44 -1.73 4.16
N LEU A 162 -15.15 -0.98 5.23
CA LEU A 162 -15.09 0.50 5.17
C LEU A 162 -13.69 1.02 4.89
N PHE A 163 -12.67 0.28 5.34
CA PHE A 163 -11.29 0.73 5.31
C PHE A 163 -10.34 -0.41 4.95
N TYR A 164 -9.23 -0.06 4.31
CA TYR A 164 -8.09 -0.95 4.14
C TYR A 164 -6.80 -0.24 4.57
N SER A 165 -5.81 -1.03 4.95
CA SER A 165 -4.44 -0.59 5.15
C SER A 165 -3.55 -1.31 4.14
N THR A 166 -2.46 -0.67 3.71
CA THR A 166 -1.50 -1.28 2.80
C THR A 166 -0.08 -0.95 3.21
N LEU A 167 0.79 -1.95 3.11
CA LEU A 167 2.24 -1.80 3.20
C LEU A 167 2.79 -2.09 1.81
N VAL A 168 3.57 -1.17 1.25
CA VAL A 168 4.18 -1.32 -0.08
C VAL A 168 5.68 -1.16 0.04
N MET A 169 6.43 -2.09 -0.55
CA MET A 169 7.88 -2.16 -0.44
C MET A 169 8.51 -2.36 -1.82
N PRO A 170 9.54 -1.59 -2.17
CA PRO A 170 10.15 -1.66 -3.49
C PRO A 170 11.13 -2.82 -3.62
N LEU A 171 11.24 -3.38 -4.80
CA LEU A 171 12.16 -4.45 -5.17
C LEU A 171 13.00 -4.00 -6.37
N SER A 172 14.21 -4.55 -6.47
CA SER A 172 15.12 -4.25 -7.57
C SER A 172 16.02 -5.44 -7.88
N ALA A 173 16.04 -5.89 -9.14
CA ALA A 173 16.94 -6.96 -9.57
C ALA A 173 18.42 -6.53 -9.63
N ASP A 174 18.70 -5.25 -9.93
CA ASP A 174 20.04 -4.68 -10.09
C ASP A 174 20.53 -3.88 -8.87
N GLY A 175 19.65 -3.58 -7.92
CA GLY A 175 19.92 -2.73 -6.75
C GLY A 175 19.82 -1.23 -7.04
N GLU A 176 19.69 -0.83 -8.31
CA GLU A 176 19.73 0.55 -8.77
C GLU A 176 18.37 1.09 -9.19
N ARG A 177 17.54 0.31 -9.87
CA ARG A 177 16.22 0.76 -10.30
C ARG A 177 15.13 -0.16 -9.77
N VAL A 178 14.05 0.44 -9.26
CA VAL A 178 12.89 -0.34 -8.81
C VAL A 178 12.21 -0.95 -10.02
N ASP A 179 12.20 -2.27 -10.13
CA ASP A 179 11.54 -2.99 -11.23
C ASP A 179 10.22 -3.62 -10.80
N MET A 180 9.97 -3.69 -9.50
CA MET A 180 8.75 -4.28 -8.94
C MET A 180 8.41 -3.67 -7.59
N LEU A 181 7.12 -3.57 -7.29
CA LEU A 181 6.60 -3.29 -5.96
C LEU A 181 5.92 -4.54 -5.41
N ILE A 182 6.18 -4.86 -4.15
CA ILE A 182 5.42 -5.86 -3.39
C ILE A 182 4.59 -5.17 -2.33
N ALA A 183 3.33 -5.57 -2.21
CA ALA A 183 2.38 -5.01 -1.27
C ALA A 183 1.76 -6.10 -0.40
N HIS A 184 1.38 -5.75 0.81
CA HIS A 184 0.40 -6.51 1.59
C HIS A 184 -0.78 -5.60 1.94
N ILE A 185 -1.97 -6.01 1.54
CA ILE A 185 -3.22 -5.30 1.77
C ILE A 185 -3.98 -5.99 2.90
N HIS A 186 -4.49 -5.19 3.84
CA HIS A 186 -5.31 -5.64 4.95
C HIS A 186 -6.64 -4.92 4.94
N PHE A 187 -7.73 -5.67 4.82
CA PHE A 187 -9.09 -5.14 4.90
C PHE A 187 -9.56 -5.17 6.36
N HIS A 188 -10.06 -4.04 6.83
CA HIS A 188 -10.63 -3.94 8.17
C HIS A 188 -12.09 -4.38 8.11
N PRO A 189 -12.46 -5.50 8.76
CA PRO A 189 -13.84 -5.97 8.74
C PRO A 189 -14.76 -4.92 9.37
N LEU A 190 -15.94 -4.75 8.78
CA LEU A 190 -17.04 -4.10 9.45
C LEU A 190 -17.35 -4.88 10.74
N ARG A 191 -17.14 -4.25 11.90
CA ARG A 191 -17.58 -4.84 13.17
C ARG A 191 -19.10 -5.02 13.09
N ARG A 192 -19.55 -6.27 13.19
CA ARG A 192 -20.91 -6.61 13.59
C ARG A 192 -21.01 -6.58 15.10
#